data_AF-A0A1Y5D4C0-F1
#
_entry.id   AF-A0A1Y5D4C0-F1
#
_cell.length_a   1.000
_cell.length_b   1.000
_cell.length_c   1.000
_cell.angle_alpha   90.00
_cell.angle_beta   90.00
_cell.angle_gamma   90.00
#
_symmetry.space_group_name_H-M   'P 1'
#
loop_
_entity.id
_entity.type
_entity.pdbx_description
1 polymer ?
#
loop_
_entity_poly.entity_id
_entity_poly.type
_entity_poly.pdbx_seq_one_letter_code
_entity_poly.pdbx_strand_id
1 'polypeptide(L)' 'MQFIGSSEEGVLRSLASRKKLRDKVDTEVEKFLNAGGAINEIEPNVMADPPRKPTSNYGSRPI' A
#
# COMPACT_ATOMS: atom_id res chain seq x y z
N MET A 1 -3.53 8.02 35.82
CA MET A 1 -3.39 7.51 34.44
C MET A 1 -1.93 7.62 34.02
N GLN A 2 -1.21 6.50 33.94
CA GLN A 2 0.14 6.46 33.36
C GLN A 2 -0.01 6.59 31.83
N PHE A 3 0.66 7.55 31.22
CA PHE A 3 0.65 7.76 29.76
C PHE A 3 1.48 6.66 29.09
N ILE A 4 0.82 5.71 28.42
CA ILE A 4 1.48 4.63 27.65
C ILE A 4 1.81 5.17 26.26
N GLY A 5 2.77 6.09 26.18
CA GLY A 5 3.27 6.62 24.93
C GLY A 5 4.65 7.19 25.14
N SER A 6 5.66 6.62 24.49
CA SER A 6 7.01 7.17 24.53
C SER A 6 7.02 8.58 23.93
N SER A 7 7.90 9.46 24.41
CA SER A 7 8.13 10.82 23.87
C SER A 7 8.18 10.86 22.34
N GLU A 8 8.78 9.83 21.73
CA GLU A 8 8.88 9.66 20.29
C GLU A 8 7.56 9.38 19.56
N GLU A 9 6.57 8.74 20.20
CA GLU A 9 5.20 8.61 19.66
C GLU A 9 4.50 9.98 19.51
N GLY A 10 4.77 10.92 20.43
CA GLY A 10 4.20 12.27 20.38
C GLY A 10 4.67 13.06 19.17
N VAL A 11 5.94 12.91 18.79
CA VAL A 11 6.51 13.51 17.57
C VAL A 11 5.89 12.89 16.32
N LEU A 12 5.74 11.56 16.29
CA LEU A 12 5.11 10.84 15.18
C LEU A 12 3.62 11.22 14.99
N ARG A 13 2.90 11.45 16.09
CA ARG A 13 1.48 11.87 16.08
C ARG A 13 1.27 13.38 15.91
N SER A 14 2.35 14.16 15.85
CA SER A 14 2.27 15.61 15.64
C SER A 14 1.70 15.96 14.26
N LEU A 15 1.09 17.14 14.16
CA LEU A 15 0.62 17.69 12.88
C LEU A 15 1.78 17.88 11.89
N ALA A 16 2.96 18.27 12.38
CA ALA A 16 4.16 18.47 11.57
C ALA A 16 4.66 17.16 10.94
N SER A 17 4.64 16.04 11.68
CA SER A 17 4.99 14.71 11.16
C SER A 17 4.06 14.28 10.04
N ARG A 18 2.74 14.45 10.23
CA ARG A 18 1.74 14.17 9.19
C ARG A 18 1.89 15.06 7.96
N LYS A 19 2.27 16.33 8.14
CA LYS A 19 2.54 17.24 7.03
C LYS A 19 3.74 16.76 6.19
N LYS A 20 4.84 16.37 6.83
CA LYS A 20 6.03 15.87 6.13
C LYS A 20 5.73 14.62 5.29
N LEU A 21 4.87 13.72 5.80
CA LEU A 21 4.43 12.55 5.05
C LEU A 21 3.55 12.93 3.86
N ARG A 22 2.61 13.88 4.01
CA ARG A 22 1.82 14.42 2.90
C ARG A 22 2.71 15.02 1.82
N ASP A 23 3.59 15.94 2.19
CA ASP A 23 4.49 16.61 1.25
C ASP A 23 5.34 15.61 0.45
N LYS A 24 5.78 14.53 1.11
CA LYS A 24 6.52 13.44 0.46
C LYS A 24 5.65 12.69 -0.56
N VAL A 25 4.43 12.31 -0.18
CA VAL A 25 3.49 11.61 -1.07
C VAL A 25 3.14 12.49 -2.27
N ASP A 26 2.85 13.77 -2.06
CA ASP A 26 2.53 14.73 -3.13
C ASP A 26 3.68 14.81 -4.15
N THR A 27 4.92 14.90 -3.66
CA THR A 27 6.13 14.91 -4.52
C THR A 27 6.28 13.61 -5.32
N GLU A 28 6.00 12.45 -4.72
CA GLU A 28 6.10 11.16 -5.39
C GLU A 28 5.02 10.98 -6.46
N VAL A 29 3.80 11.46 -6.19
CA VAL A 29 2.69 11.48 -7.15
C VAL A 29 3.04 12.37 -8.35
N GLU A 30 3.54 13.58 -8.12
CA GLU A 30 3.97 14.48 -9.21
C GLU A 30 5.04 13.84 -10.10
N LYS A 31 6.04 13.18 -9.50
CA LYS A 31 7.08 12.47 -10.25
C LYS A 31 6.52 11.32 -11.07
N PHE A 32 5.58 10.55 -10.53
CA PHE A 32 4.94 9.45 -11.24
C PHE A 32 4.16 9.93 -12.47
N LEU A 33 3.38 11.01 -12.31
CA LEU A 33 2.63 11.61 -13.41
C LEU A 33 3.56 12.20 -14.48
N ASN A 34 4.62 12.92 -14.08
CA ASN A 34 5.61 13.47 -15.00
C ASN A 34 6.41 12.40 -15.76
N ALA A 35 6.61 11.22 -15.16
CA ALA A 35 7.23 10.08 -15.82
C ALA A 35 6.30 9.40 -16.85
N GLY A 36 5.07 9.89 -17.05
CA GLY A 36 4.07 9.32 -17.95
C GLY A 36 3.19 8.24 -17.30
N GLY A 37 3.24 8.10 -15.97
CA GLY A 37 2.31 7.27 -15.22
C GLY A 37 0.89 7.85 -15.24
N ALA A 38 -0.11 6.98 -15.14
CA ALA A 38 -1.52 7.36 -15.09
C ALA A 38 -2.17 6.77 -13.83
N ILE A 39 -3.05 7.56 -13.21
CA ILE A 39 -3.87 7.12 -12.08
C ILE A 39 -5.25 6.79 -12.64
N ASN A 40 -5.67 5.54 -12.44
CA ASN A 40 -6.99 5.07 -12.86
C ASN A 40 -7.88 4.94 -11.62
N GLU A 41 -9.12 5.43 -11.73
CA GLU A 41 -10.16 5.15 -10.75
C GLU A 41 -10.67 3.72 -10.95
N ILE A 42 -10.81 2.98 -9.86
CA ILE A 42 -11.25 1.59 -9.88
C ILE A 42 -12.55 1.52 -9.07
N GLU A 43 -13.59 0.98 -9.68
CA GLU A 43 -14.88 0.80 -9.03
C GLU A 43 -14.76 -0.12 -7.79
N PRO A 44 -15.57 0.11 -6.75
CA PRO A 44 -15.67 -0.79 -5.63
C PRO A 44 -16.01 -2.23 -6.09
N ASN A 45 -15.35 -3.22 -5.49
CA ASN A 45 -15.54 -4.66 -5.78
C ASN A 45 -15.00 -5.16 -7.12
N VAL A 46 -14.13 -4.41 -7.80
CA VAL A 46 -13.36 -4.94 -8.93
C VAL A 46 -12.27 -5.87 -8.40
N MET A 47 -12.35 -7.15 -8.75
CA MET A 47 -11.32 -8.16 -8.49
C MET A 47 -10.65 -8.53 -9.82
N ALA A 48 -9.33 -8.33 -9.92
CA ALA A 48 -8.54 -8.75 -11.07
C ALA A 48 -8.37 -10.28 -11.01
N ASP A 49 -9.21 -11.00 -11.74
CA ASP A 49 -9.36 -12.46 -11.79
C ASP A 49 -9.54 -13.19 -10.44
N PRO A 50 -10.61 -13.98 -10.27
CA PRO A 50 -10.75 -14.85 -9.11
C PRO A 50 -9.57 -15.82 -9.01
N PRO A 51 -9.10 -16.14 -7.80
CA PRO A 51 -8.10 -17.18 -7.59
C PRO A 51 -8.53 -18.47 -8.30
N ARG A 52 -7.76 -18.89 -9.30
CA ARG A 52 -8.05 -20.13 -10.02
C ARG A 52 -7.70 -21.33 -9.14
N LYS A 53 -8.56 -22.35 -9.17
CA LYS A 53 -8.32 -23.61 -8.46
C LYS A 53 -6.96 -24.18 -8.90
N PRO A 54 -6.05 -24.53 -7.97
CA PRO A 54 -4.79 -25.15 -8.35
C PRO A 54 -5.06 -26.50 -9.04
N THR A 55 -4.40 -26.74 -10.16
CA THR A 55 -4.39 -28.05 -10.81
C THR A 55 -3.48 -28.98 -10.00
N SER A 56 -4.01 -30.09 -9.48
CA SER A 56 -3.19 -31.12 -8.84
C SER A 56 -2.44 -31.90 -9.93
N ASN A 57 -1.13 -31.67 -10.07
CA ASN A 57 -0.25 -32.46 -10.94
C ASN A 57 0.45 -33.60 -10.17
N TYR A 58 -0.01 -33.92 -8.96
CA TYR A 58 0.54 -35.01 -8.16
C TYR A 58 0.25 -36.36 -8.82
N GLY A 59 1.28 -37.18 -9.06
CA GLY A 59 1.15 -38.48 -9.73
C GLY A 59 1.36 -38.47 -11.25
N SER A 60 1.70 -37.33 -11.86
CA SER A 60 2.01 -37.23 -13.31
C SER A 60 3.42 -37.72 -13.68
N ARG A 61 4.26 -38.04 -12.69
CA ARG A 61 5.59 -38.61 -12.88
C ARG A 61 5.57 -40.06 -12.37
N PRO A 62 6.04 -41.05 -13.15
CA PRO A 62 6.20 -42.41 -12.67
C PRO A 62 7.17 -42.43 -11.48
N ILE A 63 6.90 -43.29 -10.50
CA ILE A 63 7.79 -43.59 -9.37
C ILE A 63 8.83 -44.65 -9.74
#